data_AF-A0A1J3FCJ3-F1
#
_entry.id   AF-A0A1J3FCJ3-F1
#
_cell.length_a   1.000
_cell.length_b   1.000
_cell.length_c   1.000
_cell.angle_alpha   90.00
_cell.angle_beta   90.00
_cell.angle_gamma   90.00
#
_symmetry.space_group_name_H-M   'P 1'
#
loop_
_entity.id
_entity.type
_entity.pdbx_description
1 polymer ?
#
loop_
_entity_poly.entity_id
_entity_poly.type
_entity_poly.pdbx_seq_one_letter_code
_entity_poly.pdbx_strand_id
1 'polypeptide(L)'
;VIGGRIYDSSNGKTCHQCRQKTMDFVAPCKAMNENKPCKIMYCHKCLSNRYGEKAEEVVTSDDWLCPKCRGICNCSFCRKRRGQNPTGILTHKAKASGLSSVSELLEVEGSDNFAYQKKPKPEVEDRCGYSNGDVELVDVDKEKNKNKVVGKI
;
A
#
# COMPACT_ATOMS: atom_id res chain seq x y z
N VAL A 1 1.95 -19.19 -4.93
CA VAL A 1 1.00 -18.42 -5.77
C VAL A 1 -0.29 -18.23 -4.99
N ILE A 2 -0.78 -17.00 -4.82
CA ILE A 2 -2.05 -16.71 -4.12
C ILE A 2 -2.92 -15.85 -5.05
N GLY A 3 -4.14 -16.32 -5.36
CA GLY A 3 -5.06 -15.60 -6.25
C GLY A 3 -4.50 -15.31 -7.64
N GLY A 4 -3.67 -16.24 -8.17
CA GLY A 4 -3.00 -16.13 -9.47
C GLY A 4 -1.77 -15.22 -9.49
N ARG A 5 -1.27 -14.78 -8.33
CA ARG A 5 -0.09 -13.89 -8.24
C ARG A 5 1.09 -14.56 -7.56
N ILE A 6 2.29 -14.21 -8.02
CA ILE A 6 3.56 -14.60 -7.39
C ILE A 6 4.09 -13.41 -6.60
N TYR A 7 4.17 -13.55 -5.28
CA TYR A 7 4.72 -12.55 -4.38
C TYR A 7 6.18 -12.87 -4.09
N ASP A 8 7.04 -11.86 -4.18
CA ASP A 8 8.47 -11.96 -3.87
C ASP A 8 8.92 -10.62 -3.30
N SER A 9 9.35 -10.62 -2.03
CA SER A 9 9.78 -9.43 -1.30
C SER A 9 11.17 -8.92 -1.73
N SER A 10 11.98 -9.78 -2.33
CA SER A 10 13.32 -9.45 -2.82
C SER A 10 13.23 -8.95 -4.25
N ASN A 11 12.74 -9.78 -5.18
CA ASN A 11 12.82 -9.56 -6.62
C ASN A 11 11.55 -8.95 -7.24
N GLY A 12 10.44 -8.92 -6.50
CA GLY A 12 9.19 -8.42 -7.03
C GLY A 12 9.20 -6.91 -7.29
N LYS A 13 8.30 -6.49 -8.18
CA LYS A 13 8.06 -5.08 -8.50
C LYS A 13 6.90 -4.56 -7.66
N THR A 14 7.04 -3.34 -7.13
CA THR A 14 6.04 -2.74 -6.24
C THR A 14 5.04 -1.90 -7.01
N CYS A 15 3.77 -2.28 -6.98
CA CYS A 15 2.70 -1.46 -7.53
C CYS A 15 2.42 -0.24 -6.64
N HIS A 16 2.35 0.96 -7.22
CA HIS A 16 2.07 2.19 -6.46
C HIS A 16 0.71 2.18 -5.75
N GLN A 17 -0.32 1.61 -6.38
CA GLN A 17 -1.69 1.63 -5.87
C GLN A 17 -1.91 0.64 -4.72
N CYS A 18 -1.62 -0.65 -4.93
CA CYS A 18 -1.85 -1.69 -3.92
C CYS A 18 -0.65 -1.95 -3.01
N ARG A 19 0.54 -1.41 -3.35
CA ARG A 19 1.80 -1.56 -2.60
C ARG A 19 2.25 -3.01 -2.43
N GLN A 20 1.65 -3.93 -3.17
CA GLN A 20 2.06 -5.32 -3.22
C GLN A 20 3.32 -5.42 -4.10
N LYS A 21 4.26 -6.25 -3.64
CA LYS A 21 5.47 -6.61 -4.36
C LYS A 21 5.29 -7.97 -5.01
N THR A 22 5.20 -7.99 -6.33
CA THR A 22 4.86 -9.20 -7.10
C THR A 22 5.79 -9.36 -8.30
N MET A 23 5.97 -10.60 -8.76
CA MET A 23 6.66 -10.89 -10.02
C MET A 23 5.76 -10.63 -11.25
N ASP A 24 4.47 -10.37 -11.02
CA ASP A 24 3.50 -10.01 -12.06
C ASP A 24 3.98 -8.82 -12.91
N PHE A 25 3.48 -8.75 -14.13
CA PHE A 25 3.64 -7.61 -15.00
C PHE A 25 3.15 -6.31 -14.35
N VAL A 26 3.94 -5.25 -14.51
CA VAL A 26 3.62 -3.89 -14.09
C VAL A 26 3.99 -2.92 -15.20
N ALA A 27 3.14 -1.93 -15.41
CA ALA A 27 3.34 -0.85 -16.36
C ALA A 27 4.14 0.30 -15.72
N PRO A 28 5.35 0.62 -16.22
CA PRO A 28 6.15 1.74 -15.72
C PRO A 28 5.74 3.08 -16.35
N CYS A 29 5.82 4.16 -15.56
CA CYS A 29 5.64 5.53 -16.04
C CYS A 29 6.78 5.96 -16.97
N LYS A 30 6.49 6.73 -18.02
CA LYS A 30 7.48 7.29 -18.95
C LYS A 30 7.89 8.74 -18.65
N ALA A 31 7.25 9.37 -17.66
CA ALA A 31 7.51 10.76 -17.30
C ALA A 31 8.94 11.01 -16.82
N MET A 32 9.53 12.13 -17.26
CA MET A 32 10.74 12.72 -16.68
C MET A 32 10.35 13.86 -15.75
N ASN A 33 10.73 13.79 -14.48
CA ASN A 33 10.51 14.86 -13.49
C ASN A 33 11.86 15.42 -13.06
N GLU A 34 12.11 16.72 -13.29
CA GLU A 34 13.38 17.36 -12.93
C GLU A 34 14.61 16.59 -13.46
N ASN A 35 14.55 16.18 -14.73
CA ASN A 35 15.56 15.34 -15.40
C ASN A 35 15.76 13.94 -14.80
N LYS A 36 14.85 13.45 -13.96
CA LYS A 36 14.88 12.09 -13.38
C LYS A 36 13.67 11.28 -13.83
N PRO A 37 13.85 10.02 -14.26
CA PRO A 37 12.74 9.17 -14.65
C PRO A 37 11.82 8.86 -13.47
N CYS A 38 10.52 8.88 -13.73
CA CYS A 38 9.51 8.50 -12.75
C CYS A 38 9.61 7.00 -12.41
N LYS A 39 9.85 6.68 -11.14
CA LYS A 39 9.99 5.28 -10.68
C LYS A 39 8.66 4.56 -10.42
N ILE A 40 7.54 5.19 -10.76
CA ILE A 40 6.21 4.67 -10.45
C ILE A 40 5.78 3.65 -11.49
N MET A 41 5.20 2.56 -10.99
CA MET A 41 4.63 1.49 -11.80
C MET A 41 3.32 1.01 -11.20
N TYR A 42 2.43 0.49 -12.05
CA TYR A 42 1.13 -0.03 -11.65
C TYR A 42 0.93 -1.45 -12.17
N CYS A 43 0.36 -2.33 -11.34
CA CYS A 43 -0.04 -3.66 -11.81
C CYS A 43 -1.32 -3.58 -12.64
N HIS A 44 -1.52 -4.57 -13.52
CA HIS A 44 -2.67 -4.66 -14.44
C HIS A 44 -4.02 -4.43 -13.75
N LYS A 45 -4.30 -5.16 -12.64
CA LYS A 45 -5.57 -5.00 -11.92
C LYS A 45 -5.78 -3.60 -11.37
N CYS A 46 -4.73 -2.88 -10.99
CA CYS A 46 -4.87 -1.53 -10.46
C CYS A 46 -5.13 -0.51 -11.57
N LEU A 47 -4.47 -0.63 -12.73
CA LEU A 47 -4.77 0.24 -13.88
C LEU A 47 -6.22 0.08 -14.32
N SER A 48 -6.65 -1.15 -14.60
CA SER A 48 -8.00 -1.42 -15.07
C SER A 48 -9.05 -1.01 -14.03
N ASN A 49 -9.02 -1.57 -12.81
CA ASN A 49 -10.10 -1.33 -11.85
C ASN A 49 -10.12 0.09 -11.27
N ARG A 50 -8.98 0.78 -11.19
CA ARG A 50 -8.92 2.12 -10.55
C ARG A 50 -8.95 3.26 -11.53
N TYR A 51 -8.49 3.07 -12.75
CA TYR A 51 -8.29 4.13 -13.74
C TYR A 51 -8.89 3.82 -15.12
N GLY A 52 -9.39 2.60 -15.35
CA GLY A 52 -10.01 2.23 -16.64
C GLY A 52 -8.99 1.96 -17.75
N GLU A 53 -7.70 1.87 -17.43
CA GLU A 53 -6.62 1.74 -18.41
C GLU A 53 -6.15 0.28 -18.52
N LYS A 54 -5.88 -0.20 -19.74
CA LYS A 54 -5.34 -1.54 -20.00
C LYS A 54 -3.81 -1.50 -19.98
N ALA A 55 -3.19 -2.46 -19.31
CA ALA A 55 -1.74 -2.40 -19.06
C ALA A 55 -0.92 -2.65 -20.33
N GLU A 56 -1.47 -3.39 -21.27
CA GLU A 56 -0.92 -3.75 -22.58
C GLU A 56 -0.87 -2.53 -23.51
N GLU A 57 -1.92 -1.70 -23.49
CA GLU A 57 -1.97 -0.44 -24.23
C GLU A 57 -1.02 0.59 -23.60
N VAL A 58 -0.99 0.65 -22.26
CA VAL A 58 -0.12 1.56 -21.52
C VAL A 58 1.37 1.29 -21.78
N VAL A 59 1.80 0.04 -21.84
CA VAL A 59 3.24 -0.29 -22.00
C VAL A 59 3.75 -0.05 -23.41
N THR A 60 2.85 -0.12 -24.40
CA THR A 60 3.18 0.13 -25.81
C THR A 60 3.18 1.62 -26.16
N SER A 61 2.57 2.48 -25.34
CA SER A 61 2.68 3.92 -25.44
C SER A 61 4.04 4.42 -24.90
N ASP A 62 4.75 5.17 -25.74
CA ASP A 62 6.06 5.75 -25.41
C ASP A 62 5.94 7.00 -24.51
N ASP A 63 4.78 7.65 -24.51
CA ASP A 63 4.49 8.90 -23.83
C ASP A 63 3.56 8.74 -22.61
N TRP A 64 3.20 7.50 -22.23
CA TRP A 64 2.26 7.28 -21.14
C TRP A 64 2.76 7.84 -19.80
N LEU A 65 1.95 8.73 -19.24
CA LEU A 65 2.15 9.32 -17.92
C LEU A 65 1.29 8.59 -16.89
N CYS A 66 1.89 8.19 -15.76
CA CYS A 66 1.13 7.52 -14.73
C CYS A 66 0.07 8.42 -14.08
N PRO A 67 -0.98 7.87 -13.45
CA PRO A 67 -2.03 8.66 -12.80
C PRO A 67 -1.50 9.69 -11.79
N LYS A 68 -0.37 9.44 -11.12
CA LYS A 68 0.24 10.43 -10.22
C LYS A 68 0.84 11.60 -10.99
N CYS A 69 1.56 11.35 -12.07
CA CYS A 69 2.15 12.40 -12.91
C CYS A 69 1.07 13.24 -13.60
N ARG A 70 -0.05 12.62 -13.98
CA ARG A 70 -1.25 13.33 -14.48
C ARG A 70 -2.06 14.06 -13.41
N GLY A 71 -1.69 13.95 -12.13
CA GLY A 71 -2.44 14.59 -11.04
C GLY A 71 -3.76 13.93 -10.66
N ILE A 72 -4.14 12.79 -11.28
CA ILE A 72 -5.43 12.11 -11.09
C ILE A 72 -5.37 10.87 -10.18
N CYS A 73 -4.20 10.50 -9.65
CA CYS A 73 -4.05 9.31 -8.80
C CYS A 73 -5.05 9.33 -7.63
N ASN A 74 -5.88 8.29 -7.51
CA ASN A 74 -6.93 8.19 -6.51
C ASN A 74 -6.51 7.32 -5.30
N CYS A 75 -5.21 7.00 -5.16
CA CYS A 75 -4.70 6.30 -3.99
C CYS A 75 -4.74 7.20 -2.73
N SER A 76 -4.84 6.58 -1.55
CA SER A 76 -4.99 7.31 -0.29
C SER A 76 -3.82 8.26 0.00
N PHE A 77 -2.58 7.89 -0.33
CA PHE A 77 -1.42 8.76 -0.12
C PHE A 77 -1.40 9.96 -1.06
N CYS A 78 -1.70 9.77 -2.35
CA CYS A 78 -1.71 10.86 -3.31
C CYS A 78 -2.86 11.83 -3.04
N ARG A 79 -4.04 11.34 -2.67
CA ARG A 79 -5.16 12.19 -2.25
C ARG A 79 -4.81 13.04 -1.04
N LYS A 80 -4.28 12.42 0.03
CA LYS A 80 -3.84 13.15 1.24
C LYS A 80 -2.81 14.23 0.93
N ARG A 81 -1.84 13.95 0.06
CA ARG A 81 -0.84 14.95 -0.36
C ARG A 81 -1.45 16.16 -1.07
N ARG A 82 -2.59 15.98 -1.76
CA ARG A 82 -3.36 17.06 -2.39
C ARG A 82 -4.41 17.69 -1.46
N GLY A 83 -4.40 17.38 -0.16
CA GLY A 83 -5.40 17.87 0.80
C GLY A 83 -6.78 17.21 0.69
N GLN A 84 -6.90 16.11 -0.07
CA GLN A 84 -8.17 15.40 -0.27
C GLN A 84 -8.32 14.22 0.68
N ASN A 85 -9.57 13.94 1.09
CA ASN A 85 -9.89 12.75 1.87
C ASN A 85 -9.69 11.47 1.05
N PRO A 86 -9.15 10.38 1.65
CA PRO A 86 -9.11 9.07 1.00
C PRO A 86 -10.52 8.55 0.67
N THR A 87 -10.68 7.79 -0.40
CA THR A 87 -11.99 7.30 -0.87
C THR A 87 -12.33 5.86 -0.44
N GLY A 88 -11.42 5.16 0.22
CA GLY A 88 -11.56 3.73 0.53
C GLY A 88 -11.52 2.80 -0.69
N ILE A 89 -12.02 1.57 -0.49
CA ILE A 89 -12.08 0.51 -1.52
C ILE A 89 -13.39 0.65 -2.29
N LEU A 90 -13.34 1.28 -3.47
CA LEU A 90 -14.53 1.54 -4.29
C LEU A 90 -14.67 0.61 -5.51
N THR A 91 -13.73 -0.33 -5.72
CA THR A 91 -13.75 -1.20 -6.92
C THR A 91 -15.04 -2.00 -7.04
N HIS A 92 -15.58 -2.52 -5.94
CA HIS A 92 -16.84 -3.27 -5.96
C HIS A 92 -18.04 -2.38 -6.25
N LYS A 93 -18.09 -1.18 -5.66
CA LYS A 93 -19.16 -0.21 -5.91
C LYS A 93 -19.17 0.21 -7.38
N ALA A 94 -18.02 0.57 -7.94
CA ALA A 94 -17.91 0.97 -9.35
C ALA A 94 -18.50 -0.10 -10.28
N LYS A 95 -18.11 -1.37 -10.08
CA LYS A 95 -18.64 -2.50 -10.86
C LYS A 95 -20.13 -2.73 -10.66
N ALA A 96 -20.62 -2.63 -9.42
CA ALA A 96 -22.04 -2.79 -9.12
C ALA A 96 -22.89 -1.67 -9.74
N SER A 97 -22.33 -0.47 -9.87
CA SER A 97 -22.93 0.66 -10.59
C SER A 97 -22.80 0.57 -12.12
N GLY A 98 -22.25 -0.51 -12.67
CA GLY A 98 -22.05 -0.68 -14.12
C GLY A 98 -20.90 0.13 -14.71
N LEU A 99 -20.05 0.74 -13.87
CA LEU A 99 -18.93 1.56 -14.30
C LEU A 99 -17.66 0.72 -14.47
N SER A 100 -16.81 1.14 -15.40
CA SER A 100 -15.59 0.44 -15.76
C SER A 100 -14.48 0.59 -14.72
N SER A 101 -14.47 1.70 -13.97
CA SER A 101 -13.38 2.02 -13.05
C SER A 101 -13.81 2.90 -11.87
N VAL A 102 -12.94 2.95 -10.84
CA VAL A 102 -13.14 3.86 -9.71
C VAL A 102 -12.99 5.33 -10.13
N SER A 103 -12.14 5.66 -11.11
CA SER A 103 -12.06 7.04 -11.60
C SER A 103 -13.39 7.51 -12.17
N GLU A 104 -14.02 6.68 -13.02
CA GLU A 104 -15.34 6.97 -13.59
C GLU A 104 -16.41 7.14 -12.50
N LEU A 105 -16.42 6.26 -11.48
CA LEU A 105 -17.30 6.41 -10.32
C LEU A 105 -17.10 7.75 -9.59
N LEU A 106 -15.85 8.18 -9.39
CA LEU A 106 -15.54 9.41 -8.70
C LEU A 106 -15.89 10.66 -9.52
N GLU A 107 -15.90 10.55 -10.85
CA GLU A 107 -16.34 11.60 -11.77
C GLU A 107 -17.87 11.74 -11.74
N VAL A 108 -18.59 10.61 -11.79
CA VAL A 108 -20.07 10.59 -11.79
C VAL A 108 -20.67 10.99 -10.45
N GLU A 109 -20.22 10.35 -9.36
CA GLU A 109 -20.82 10.58 -8.03
C GLU A 109 -20.12 11.69 -7.25
N GLY A 110 -18.97 12.20 -7.71
CA GLY A 110 -18.20 13.21 -6.99
C GLY A 110 -17.38 12.62 -5.84
N SER A 111 -16.14 13.08 -5.71
CA SER A 111 -15.17 12.44 -4.82
C SER A 111 -15.39 12.68 -3.33
N ASP A 112 -16.15 13.72 -2.98
CA ASP A 112 -16.42 14.12 -1.60
C ASP A 112 -17.45 13.21 -0.92
N ASN A 113 -18.33 12.58 -1.71
CA ASN A 113 -19.30 11.59 -1.24
C ASN A 113 -18.66 10.31 -0.68
N PHE A 114 -17.37 10.10 -0.94
CA PHE A 114 -16.62 8.92 -0.51
C PHE A 114 -15.54 9.22 0.51
N ALA A 115 -15.53 10.42 1.09
CA ALA A 115 -14.55 10.76 2.12
C ALA A 115 -14.57 9.69 3.24
N TYR A 116 -13.47 8.95 3.39
CA TYR A 116 -13.33 7.95 4.44
C TYR A 116 -13.44 8.63 5.80
N GLN A 117 -14.56 8.40 6.47
CA GLN A 117 -14.76 8.76 7.87
C GLN A 117 -14.02 7.73 8.74
N LYS A 118 -13.02 8.18 9.51
CA LYS A 118 -12.36 7.31 10.49
C LYS A 118 -13.42 6.91 11.53
N LYS A 119 -13.75 5.63 11.62
CA LYS A 119 -14.62 5.15 12.70
C LYS A 119 -14.02 5.59 14.05
N PRO A 120 -14.81 6.13 14.99
CA PRO A 120 -14.35 6.42 16.33
C PRO A 120 -13.69 5.15 16.90
N LYS A 121 -12.53 5.31 17.52
CA LYS A 121 -11.93 4.21 18.28
C LYS A 121 -12.86 4.00 19.49
N PRO A 122 -13.37 2.80 19.76
CA PRO A 122 -14.09 2.58 21.02
C PRO A 122 -13.12 2.93 22.15
N GLU A 123 -13.58 3.77 23.07
CA GLU A 123 -12.88 4.10 24.30
C GLU A 123 -12.78 2.81 25.10
N VAL A 124 -11.63 2.16 25.04
CA VAL A 124 -11.27 1.15 26.03
C VAL A 124 -10.72 1.91 27.22
N GLU A 125 -11.42 1.82 28.35
CA GLU A 125 -10.96 2.36 29.63
C GLU A 125 -9.57 1.79 29.92
N ASP A 126 -8.62 2.71 30.05
CA ASP A 126 -7.21 2.44 30.30
C ASP A 126 -7.06 1.97 31.76
N ARG A 127 -6.70 0.70 31.97
CA ARG A 127 -6.27 0.22 33.29
C ARG A 127 -4.94 -0.52 33.19
N CYS A 128 -3.87 0.25 32.99
CA CYS A 128 -2.62 0.05 33.71
C CYS A 128 -1.84 1.37 33.77
N GLY A 129 -1.85 1.99 34.96
CA GLY A 129 -1.02 3.17 35.24
C GLY A 129 0.45 2.76 35.41
N TYR A 130 1.34 3.47 34.73
CA TYR A 130 2.77 3.49 35.06
C TYR A 130 3.17 4.95 35.24
N SER A 131 3.42 5.34 36.48
CA SER A 131 3.97 6.64 36.85
C SER A 131 5.50 6.57 36.86
N ASN A 132 6.15 7.58 36.28
CA ASN A 132 7.61 7.74 36.27
C ASN A 132 8.14 8.12 37.67
N GLY A 133 9.28 7.55 38.09
CA GLY A 133 10.07 7.94 39.27
C GLY A 133 11.35 7.10 39.39
N ASP A 134 12.44 7.72 39.86
CA ASP A 134 13.85 7.32 39.69
C ASP A 134 14.40 6.20 40.62
N VAL A 135 15.51 5.54 40.18
CA VAL A 135 16.55 4.69 40.87
C VAL A 135 16.09 3.54 41.80
N GLU A 136 16.72 2.37 41.93
CA GLU A 136 18.14 2.00 42.04
C GLU A 136 18.34 0.47 41.80
N LEU A 137 19.59 0.06 41.52
CA LEU A 137 20.02 -1.31 41.20
C LEU A 137 20.04 -2.25 42.41
N VAL A 138 19.61 -3.51 42.24
CA VAL A 138 20.11 -4.64 43.04
C VAL A 138 20.35 -5.86 42.15
N ASP A 139 21.61 -6.30 42.09
CA ASP A 139 22.07 -7.53 41.47
C ASP A 139 21.72 -8.75 42.35
N VAL A 140 21.20 -9.84 41.78
CA VAL A 140 21.35 -11.19 42.39
C VAL A 140 21.56 -12.25 41.30
N ASP A 141 22.52 -13.12 41.60
CA ASP A 141 23.30 -13.98 40.73
C ASP A 141 22.61 -15.16 40.01
N LYS A 142 23.35 -15.59 39.00
CA LYS A 142 23.11 -16.62 38.00
C LYS A 142 23.57 -17.99 38.50
N GLU A 143 22.73 -19.01 38.50
CA GLU A 143 23.19 -20.40 38.67
C GLU A 143 22.96 -21.26 37.42
N LYS A 144 24.08 -21.83 36.96
CA LYS A 144 24.25 -22.59 35.71
C LYS A 144 24.08 -24.07 36.00
N ASN A 145 23.15 -24.75 35.31
CA ASN A 145 23.16 -26.20 35.28
C ASN A 145 23.98 -26.71 34.07
N LYS A 146 25.05 -27.45 34.37
CA LYS A 146 25.96 -28.09 33.42
C LYS A 146 25.51 -29.54 33.23
N ASN A 147 25.15 -29.94 32.01
CA ASN A 147 25.12 -31.36 31.65
C ASN A 147 26.30 -31.70 30.73
N LYS A 148 27.00 -32.77 31.12
CA LYS A 148 28.27 -33.30 30.62
C LYS A 148 28.01 -34.70 30.06
N VAL A 149 28.48 -34.98 28.83
CA VAL A 149 28.79 -36.33 28.28
C VAL A 149 29.86 -36.08 27.20
N VAL A 150 31.16 -36.30 27.42
CA VAL A 150 31.99 -37.54 27.44
C VAL A 150 32.02 -38.33 26.12
N GLY A 151 33.23 -38.45 25.55
CA GLY A 151 33.65 -39.55 24.67
C GLY A 151 34.69 -39.10 23.62
N LYS A 152 36.00 -39.31 23.88
CA LYS A 152 36.86 -40.39 23.31
C LYS A 152 37.36 -40.00 21.90
N ILE A 153 38.64 -40.03 21.53
CA ILE A 153 39.86 -40.75 21.99
C ILE A 153 41.04 -39.77 21.93
#